data_AF-A0AAX6NJ17-F1
#
_entry.id   AF-A0AAX6NJ17-F1
#
_cell.length_a   1.000
_cell.length_b   1.000
_cell.length_c   1.000
_cell.angle_alpha   90.00
_cell.angle_beta   90.00
_cell.angle_gamma   90.00
#
_symmetry.space_group_name_H-M   'P 1'
#
loop_
_entity.id
_entity.type
_entity.pdbx_description
1 polymer ?
#
loop_
_entity_poly.entity_id
_entity_poly.type
_entity_poly.pdbx_seq_one_letter_code
_entity_poly.pdbx_strand_id
1 'polypeptide(L)'
;MEYTHERSTNIMKLNTLSTPAMYAYRKPNISSCKCTFADGSVYFQKVIANDRTYAFKGEENTLYMDEECTAIAPLTRKQKIRECKKLGL
;
A
#
# COMPACT_ATOMS: atom_id res chain seq x y z
N MET A 1 -6.63 39.42 -0.46
CA MET A 1 -5.77 38.68 0.50
C MET A 1 -6.32 37.28 0.58
N GLU A 2 -5.68 36.34 -0.10
CA GLU A 2 -6.10 34.94 -0.16
C GLU A 2 -5.88 34.27 1.20
N TYR A 3 -6.92 33.63 1.71
CA TYR A 3 -6.93 32.94 2.98
C TYR A 3 -6.15 31.63 2.82
N THR A 4 -4.92 31.59 3.30
CA THR A 4 -4.14 30.35 3.40
C THR A 4 -4.86 29.39 4.33
N HIS A 5 -5.45 28.33 3.78
CA HIS A 5 -5.89 27.17 4.56
C HIS A 5 -4.64 26.47 5.11
N GLU A 6 -4.16 26.93 6.27
CA GLU A 6 -3.27 26.17 7.12
C GLU A 6 -3.98 24.84 7.43
N ARG A 7 -3.60 23.78 6.70
CA ARG A 7 -3.93 22.41 7.05
C ARG A 7 -3.23 22.14 8.38
N SER A 8 -3.97 22.25 9.48
CA SER A 8 -3.53 21.82 10.80
C SER A 8 -3.32 20.30 10.78
N THR A 9 -2.13 19.85 10.35
CA THR A 9 -1.66 18.47 10.49
C THR A 9 -1.31 18.22 11.95
N ASN A 10 -2.30 18.22 12.83
CA ASN A 10 -2.15 17.78 14.21
C ASN A 10 -2.75 16.37 14.35
N ILE A 11 -2.17 15.42 13.61
CA ILE A 11 -2.55 13.99 13.58
C ILE A 11 -2.15 13.29 14.91
N MET A 12 -1.39 13.95 15.78
CA MET A 12 -0.80 13.38 17.01
C MET A 12 -1.79 13.07 18.16
N LYS A 13 -3.11 13.24 17.98
CA LYS A 13 -4.10 12.99 19.07
C LYS A 13 -5.30 12.14 18.68
N LEU A 14 -5.39 11.63 17.44
CA LEU A 14 -6.47 10.72 17.07
C LEU A 14 -6.13 9.31 17.55
N ASN A 15 -7.00 8.73 18.38
CA ASN A 15 -6.95 7.33 18.75
C ASN A 15 -6.96 6.49 17.46
N THR A 16 -5.83 5.87 17.14
CA THR A 16 -5.54 5.22 15.84
C THR A 16 -6.20 3.86 15.67
N LEU A 17 -7.04 3.43 16.62
CA LEU A 17 -7.95 2.31 16.40
C LEU A 17 -8.77 2.60 15.15
N SER A 18 -8.80 1.66 14.21
CA SER A 18 -9.40 1.78 12.88
C SER A 18 -10.90 2.08 12.96
N THR A 19 -11.25 3.34 13.15
CA THR A 19 -12.63 3.82 13.11
C THR A 19 -13.07 4.01 11.65
N PRO A 20 -14.37 3.81 11.35
CA PRO A 20 -14.93 4.05 10.01
C PRO A 20 -14.59 5.44 9.43
N ALA A 21 -14.53 6.47 10.27
CA ALA A 21 -14.18 7.83 9.88
C ALA A 21 -12.73 7.94 9.36
N MET A 22 -11.77 7.34 10.07
CA MET A 22 -10.37 7.31 9.64
C MET A 22 -10.16 6.47 8.37
N TYR A 23 -10.97 5.43 8.18
CA TYR A 23 -10.96 4.66 6.94
C TYR A 23 -11.44 5.50 5.75
N ALA A 24 -12.60 6.15 5.87
CA ALA A 24 -13.17 6.99 4.81
C ALA A 24 -12.24 8.15 4.43
N TYR A 25 -11.58 8.77 5.41
CA TYR A 25 -10.60 9.83 5.19
C TYR A 25 -9.32 9.34 4.46
N ARG A 26 -8.83 8.14 4.79
CA ARG A 26 -7.60 7.59 4.20
C ARG A 26 -7.83 6.97 2.81
N LYS A 27 -9.00 6.37 2.56
CA LYS A 27 -9.33 5.66 1.33
C LYS A 27 -8.96 6.41 0.04
N PRO A 28 -9.27 7.71 -0.15
CA PRO A 28 -8.92 8.42 -1.39
C PRO A 28 -7.43 8.73 -1.54
N ASN A 29 -6.66 8.69 -0.44
CA ASN A 29 -5.24 9.06 -0.41
C ASN A 29 -4.30 7.85 -0.37
N ILE A 30 -4.85 6.62 -0.33
CA ILE A 30 -4.04 5.40 -0.30
C ILE A 30 -3.68 5.01 -1.74
N SER A 31 -2.38 4.94 -1.99
CA SER A 31 -1.77 4.48 -3.24
C SER A 31 -1.33 3.01 -3.15
N SER A 32 -0.62 2.54 -4.17
CA SER A 32 -0.01 1.21 -4.16
C SER A 32 1.11 1.09 -3.12
N CYS A 33 1.39 -0.15 -2.72
CA CYS A 33 2.45 -0.45 -1.77
C CYS A 33 3.73 -0.85 -2.51
N LYS A 34 4.82 -0.12 -2.28
CA LYS A 34 6.16 -0.50 -2.74
C LYS A 34 6.67 -1.70 -1.95
N CYS A 35 6.97 -2.78 -2.66
CA CYS A 35 7.48 -4.04 -2.13
C CYS A 35 8.95 -4.20 -2.52
N THR A 36 9.86 -4.10 -1.55
CA THR A 36 11.28 -4.40 -1.74
C THR A 36 11.56 -5.82 -1.25
N PHE A 37 12.16 -6.66 -2.08
CA PHE A 37 12.53 -8.03 -1.74
C PHE A 37 14.00 -8.11 -1.29
N ALA A 38 14.36 -9.24 -0.67
CA ALA A 38 15.69 -9.45 -0.10
C ALA A 38 16.82 -9.46 -1.14
N ASP A 39 16.49 -9.79 -2.40
CA ASP A 39 17.41 -9.68 -3.54
C ASP A 39 17.58 -8.25 -4.06
N GLY A 40 16.99 -7.25 -3.38
CA GLY A 40 17.04 -5.83 -3.76
C GLY A 40 16.06 -5.43 -4.84
N SER A 41 15.29 -6.38 -5.41
CA SER A 41 14.30 -6.06 -6.42
C SER A 41 13.10 -5.31 -5.83
N VAL A 42 12.54 -4.41 -6.63
CA VAL A 42 11.42 -3.55 -6.23
C VAL A 42 10.24 -3.82 -7.16
N TYR A 43 9.09 -4.05 -6.55
CA TYR A 43 7.81 -4.18 -7.22
C TYR A 43 6.76 -3.35 -6.48
N PHE A 44 5.57 -3.25 -7.04
CA PHE A 44 4.44 -2.58 -6.43
C PHE A 44 3.28 -3.56 -6.27
N GLN A 45 2.44 -3.29 -5.28
CA GLN A 45 1.27 -4.09 -4.98
C GLN A 45 0.07 -3.18 -4.83
N LYS A 46 -0.97 -3.43 -5.62
CA LYS A 46 -2.21 -2.67 -5.55
C LYS A 46 -2.86 -2.84 -4.18
N VAL A 47 -3.28 -1.73 -3.58
CA VAL A 47 -4.03 -1.75 -2.33
C VAL A 47 -5.52 -1.89 -2.64
N ILE A 48 -6.15 -2.87 -2.00
CA ILE A 48 -7.58 -3.16 -2.08
C ILE A 48 -8.22 -2.70 -0.77
N ALA A 49 -9.18 -1.79 -0.90
CA ALA A 49 -9.96 -1.31 0.21
C ALA A 49 -11.10 -2.33 0.51
N ASN A 50 -11.26 -2.71 1.78
CA ASN A 50 -12.38 -3.52 2.27
C ASN A 50 -13.32 -2.64 3.08
N ASP A 51 -14.37 -2.16 2.41
CA ASP A 51 -15.36 -1.25 3.00
C ASP A 51 -16.14 -1.91 4.14
N ARG A 52 -16.32 -3.23 4.13
CA ARG A 52 -17.08 -3.96 5.16
C ARG A 52 -16.36 -4.01 6.50
N THR A 53 -15.03 -4.10 6.48
CA THR A 53 -14.20 -4.20 7.68
C THR A 53 -13.36 -2.96 7.92
N TYR A 54 -13.57 -1.89 7.15
CA TYR A 54 -12.82 -0.63 7.22
C TYR A 54 -11.30 -0.85 7.19
N ALA A 55 -10.84 -1.79 6.36
CA ALA A 55 -9.44 -2.22 6.31
C ALA A 55 -8.87 -2.11 4.89
N PHE A 56 -7.54 -2.07 4.79
CA PHE A 56 -6.81 -2.10 3.54
C PHE A 56 -5.96 -3.36 3.48
N LYS A 57 -5.93 -4.02 2.33
CA LYS A 57 -5.08 -5.19 2.10
C LYS A 57 -4.37 -5.06 0.76
N GLY A 58 -3.15 -5.57 0.65
CA GLY A 58 -2.47 -5.69 -0.64
C GLY A 58 -3.07 -6.83 -1.48
N GLU A 59 -3.01 -6.70 -2.80
CA GLU A 59 -3.36 -7.76 -3.73
C GLU A 59 -2.31 -8.89 -3.71
N GLU A 60 -2.46 -9.88 -2.84
CA GLU A 60 -1.38 -10.81 -2.46
C GLU A 60 -0.73 -11.62 -3.59
N ASN A 61 -1.48 -11.93 -4.65
CA ASN A 61 -1.01 -12.80 -5.72
C ASN A 61 -0.53 -12.04 -6.96
N THR A 62 -0.60 -10.70 -6.97
CA THR A 62 -0.23 -9.88 -8.13
C THR A 62 0.84 -8.88 -7.71
N LEU A 63 1.91 -8.82 -8.49
CA LEU A 63 2.91 -7.77 -8.40
C LEU A 63 2.85 -6.92 -9.65
N TYR A 64 3.26 -5.67 -9.53
CA TYR A 64 3.29 -4.70 -10.61
C TYR A 64 4.69 -4.11 -10.74
N MET A 65 5.05 -3.68 -11.94
CA MET A 65 6.37 -3.11 -12.24
C MET A 65 6.41 -1.59 -12.00
N ASP A 66 5.25 -0.95 -11.95
CA ASP A 66 5.06 0.49 -11.74
C ASP A 66 4.16 0.81 -10.54
N GLU A 67 4.31 2.02 -10.01
CA GLU A 67 3.55 2.52 -8.86
C GLU A 67 2.04 2.67 -9.15
N GLU A 68 1.67 2.93 -10.40
CA GLU A 68 0.27 3.04 -10.82
C GLU A 68 -0.44 1.67 -10.88
N CYS A 69 0.32 0.57 -10.74
CA CYS A 69 -0.14 -0.80 -10.85
C CYS A 69 -0.84 -1.08 -12.20
N THR A 70 -0.20 -0.65 -13.29
CA THR A 70 -0.71 -0.81 -14.67
C THR A 70 -0.03 -1.96 -15.42
N ALA A 71 1.26 -2.18 -15.19
CA ALA A 71 2.06 -3.25 -15.77
C ALA A 71 2.20 -4.41 -14.79
N ILE A 72 1.54 -5.52 -15.08
CA ILE A 72 1.62 -6.75 -14.27
C ILE A 72 3.02 -7.35 -14.40
N ALA A 73 3.65 -7.65 -13.26
CA ALA A 73 4.93 -8.34 -13.23
C ALA A 73 4.78 -9.79 -13.70
N PRO A 74 5.80 -10.38 -14.35
CA PRO A 74 5.74 -11.75 -14.87
C PRO A 74 5.68 -12.83 -13.79
N LEU A 75 5.78 -12.44 -12.52
CA LEU A 75 5.85 -13.33 -11.37
C LEU A 75 5.02 -12.80 -10.21
N THR A 76 4.46 -13.73 -9.46
CA THR A 76 3.68 -13.45 -8.26
C THR A 76 4.60 -13.18 -7.06
N ARG A 77 4.07 -12.51 -6.03
CA ARG A 77 4.78 -12.30 -4.76
C ARG A 77 5.29 -13.61 -4.15
N LYS A 78 4.48 -14.68 -4.20
CA LYS A 78 4.86 -16.00 -3.69
C LYS A 78 6.02 -16.60 -4.47
N GLN A 79 6.03 -16.45 -5.79
CA GLN A 79 7.17 -16.88 -6.61
C GLN A 79 8.42 -16.10 -6.26
N LYS A 80 8.33 -14.77 -6.10
CA LYS A 80 9.49 -13.95 -5.76
C LYS A 80 10.11 -14.31 -4.41
N ILE A 81 9.26 -14.55 -3.40
CA ILE A 81 9.72 -15.01 -2.08
C ILE A 81 10.41 -16.37 -2.20
N ARG A 82 9.89 -17.29 -3.03
CA ARG A 82 10.52 -18.59 -3.26
C ARG A 82 11.89 -18.45 -3.96
N GLU A 83 12.02 -17.53 -4.90
CA GLU A 83 13.32 -17.24 -5.55
C GLU A 83 14.35 -16.73 -4.53
N CYS A 84 13.98 -15.75 -3.70
CA CYS A 84 14.86 -15.22 -2.66
C CYS A 84 15.32 -16.35 -1.72
N LYS A 85 14.38 -17.17 -1.25
CA LYS A 85 14.69 -18.33 -0.39
C LYS A 85 15.61 -19.35 -1.06
N LYS A 86 15.45 -19.60 -2.36
CA LYS A 86 16.36 -20.50 -3.12
C LYS A 86 17.78 -19.95 -3.21
N LEU A 87 17.93 -18.62 -3.19
CA LEU A 87 19.23 -17.94 -3.16
C LEU A 87 19.82 -17.83 -1.75
N GLY A 88 19.13 -18.35 -0.72
CA GLY A 88 19.57 -18.25 0.67
C GLY A 88 19.29 -16.89 1.31
N LEU A 89 18.38 -16.09 0.73
CA LEU A 89 17.95 -14.77 1.21
C LEU A 89 16.63 -14.83 1.99
#